data_AF-A0A3D3ZP60-F1
#
_entry.id   AF-A0A3D3ZP60-F1
#
_cell.length_a   1.000
_cell.length_b   1.000
_cell.length_c   1.000
_cell.angle_alpha   90.00
_cell.angle_beta   90.00
_cell.angle_gamma   90.00
#
_symmetry.space_group_name_H-M   'P 1'
#
loop_
_entity.id
_entity.type
_entity.pdbx_description
1 polymer ?
#
loop_
_entity_poly.entity_id
_entity_poly.type
_entity_poly.pdbx_seq_one_letter_code
_entity_poly.pdbx_strand_id
1 'polypeptide(L)'
;MAKQLIFDEEARRSLKKGIDILAGAVKSTLGPKGRNVALDKKFGAPTVTHDGVTVAKEIQLENPFENMGAQLLKEAATRTNDVAGDGTTTAT
;
A
#
# COMPACT_ATOMS: atom_id res chain seq x y z
N MET A 1 -3.57 11.40 -23.35
CA MET A 1 -4.55 10.30 -23.34
C MET A 1 -5.89 10.82 -22.84
N ALA A 2 -7.01 10.29 -23.36
CA ALA A 2 -8.34 10.63 -22.87
C ALA A 2 -8.58 10.02 -21.48
N LYS A 3 -9.47 10.63 -20.69
CA LYS A 3 -9.86 10.09 -19.37
C LYS A 3 -10.70 8.84 -19.55
N GLN A 4 -10.40 7.80 -18.77
CA GLN A 4 -11.23 6.59 -18.67
C GLN A 4 -12.24 6.76 -17.53
N LEU A 5 -13.45 6.28 -17.74
CA LEU A 5 -14.54 6.33 -16.76
C LEU A 5 -15.05 4.91 -16.54
N ILE A 6 -15.09 4.50 -15.27
CA ILE A 6 -15.69 3.24 -14.82
C ILE A 6 -16.63 3.55 -13.66
N PHE A 7 -17.69 2.75 -13.49
CA PHE A 7 -18.76 3.04 -12.54
C PHE A 7 -19.15 1.81 -11.72
N ASP A 8 -20.00 2.04 -10.72
CA ASP A 8 -20.67 1.02 -9.92
C ASP A 8 -19.74 -0.06 -9.35
N GLU A 9 -20.08 -1.32 -9.58
CA GLU A 9 -19.37 -2.46 -9.00
C GLU A 9 -17.99 -2.66 -9.60
N GLU A 10 -17.80 -2.33 -10.88
CA GLU A 10 -16.48 -2.44 -11.53
C GLU A 10 -15.48 -1.46 -10.92
N ALA A 11 -15.91 -0.22 -10.65
CA ALA A 11 -15.11 0.78 -9.96
C ALA A 11 -14.74 0.31 -8.54
N ARG A 12 -15.73 -0.16 -7.77
CA ARG A 12 -15.50 -0.64 -6.40
C ARG A 12 -14.59 -1.86 -6.34
N ARG A 13 -14.76 -2.83 -7.24
CA ARG A 13 -13.89 -4.03 -7.30
C ARG A 13 -12.46 -3.66 -7.63
N SER A 14 -12.24 -2.74 -8.57
CA SER A 14 -10.90 -2.28 -8.93
C SER A 14 -10.21 -1.57 -7.77
N LEU A 15 -10.90 -0.63 -7.11
CA LEU A 15 -10.37 0.04 -5.92
C LEU A 15 -10.05 -0.96 -4.80
N LYS A 16 -10.97 -1.89 -4.52
CA LYS A 16 -10.80 -2.90 -3.48
C LYS A 16 -9.57 -3.77 -3.72
N LYS A 17 -9.32 -4.21 -4.96
CA LYS A 17 -8.11 -4.99 -5.28
C LYS A 17 -6.83 -4.24 -4.91
N GLY A 18 -6.76 -2.95 -5.24
CA GLY A 18 -5.61 -2.12 -4.87
C GLY A 18 -5.41 -1.99 -3.36
N ILE A 19 -6.51 -1.77 -2.64
CA ILE A 19 -6.52 -1.73 -1.16
C ILE A 19 -6.03 -3.06 -0.59
N ASP A 20 -6.57 -4.18 -1.06
CA ASP A 20 -6.21 -5.53 -0.59
C ASP A 20 -4.73 -5.83 -0.82
N ILE A 21 -4.16 -5.40 -1.95
CA ILE A 21 -2.73 -5.59 -2.26
C ILE A 21 -1.86 -4.80 -1.28
N LEU A 22 -2.17 -3.52 -1.05
CA LEU A 22 -1.43 -2.68 -0.10
C LEU A 22 -1.52 -3.25 1.32
N ALA A 23 -2.74 -3.53 1.80
CA ALA A 23 -2.99 -4.04 3.13
C ALA A 23 -2.31 -5.40 3.35
N GLY A 24 -2.38 -6.31 2.36
CA GLY A 24 -1.75 -7.62 2.42
C GLY A 24 -0.23 -7.54 2.60
N ALA A 25 0.43 -6.64 1.86
CA ALA A 25 1.86 -6.42 1.97
C ALA A 25 2.25 -5.81 3.33
N VAL A 26 1.56 -4.75 3.75
CA VAL A 26 1.88 -4.01 4.98
C VAL A 26 1.58 -4.83 6.23
N LYS A 27 0.43 -5.51 6.29
CA LYS A 27 0.01 -6.35 7.42
C LYS A 27 1.03 -7.43 7.78
N SER A 28 1.78 -7.94 6.80
CA SER A 28 2.82 -8.94 7.05
C SER A 28 3.88 -8.47 8.05
N THR A 29 4.06 -7.16 8.19
CA THR A 29 5.04 -6.51 9.07
C THR A 29 4.52 -6.21 10.48
N LEU A 30 3.25 -6.49 10.78
CA LEU A 30 2.62 -6.04 12.03
C LEU A 30 3.11 -6.79 13.27
N GLY A 31 3.50 -6.02 14.30
CA GLY A 31 3.74 -6.50 15.64
C GLY A 31 5.09 -7.21 15.84
N PRO A 32 5.34 -7.75 17.06
CA PRO A 32 6.66 -8.31 17.42
C PRO A 32 7.02 -9.61 16.67
N LYS A 33 6.06 -10.22 15.97
CA LYS A 33 6.26 -11.38 15.09
C LYS A 33 6.03 -11.05 13.61
N GLY A 34 6.07 -9.76 13.27
CA GLY A 34 6.05 -9.30 11.88
C GLY A 34 7.15 -9.96 11.07
N ARG A 35 6.84 -10.27 9.81
CA ARG A 35 7.78 -10.85 8.86
C ARG A 35 8.42 -9.75 8.03
N ASN A 36 9.59 -10.08 7.49
CA ASN A 36 10.28 -9.19 6.58
C ASN A 36 9.64 -9.19 5.19
N VAL A 37 9.63 -8.03 4.57
CA VAL A 37 9.30 -7.81 3.17
C VAL A 37 10.58 -7.47 2.43
N ALA A 38 10.81 -8.14 1.30
CA ALA A 38 11.92 -7.84 0.40
C ALA A 38 11.43 -6.87 -0.69
N LEU A 39 12.12 -5.75 -0.82
CA LEU A 39 11.85 -4.68 -1.77
C LEU A 39 12.97 -4.67 -2.80
N ASP A 40 12.61 -4.79 -4.07
CA ASP A 40 13.57 -4.75 -5.16
C ASP A 40 14.17 -3.35 -5.30
N LYS A 41 15.40 -3.28 -5.82
CA LYS A 41 16.11 -2.03 -6.09
C LYS A 41 16.66 -2.08 -7.50
N LYS A 42 16.55 -0.95 -8.22
CA LYS A 42 17.08 -0.81 -9.58
C LYS A 42 18.58 -1.11 -9.69
N PHE A 43 19.33 -0.92 -8.60
CA PHE A 43 20.77 -1.21 -8.53
C PHE A 43 21.13 -1.76 -7.14
N GLY A 44 22.04 -2.73 -7.11
CA GLY A 44 22.56 -3.32 -5.88
C GLY A 44 21.68 -4.43 -5.31
N ALA A 45 21.84 -4.70 -4.01
CA ALA A 45 21.07 -5.73 -3.31
C ALA A 45 19.66 -5.25 -2.94
N PRO A 46 18.67 -6.15 -2.85
CA PRO A 46 17.32 -5.81 -2.41
C PRO A 46 17.32 -5.30 -0.96
N THR A 47 16.32 -4.51 -0.61
CA THR A 47 16.12 -4.04 0.77
C THR A 47 15.16 -4.97 1.49
N VAL A 48 15.62 -5.55 2.60
CA VAL A 48 14.77 -6.36 3.47
C VAL A 48 14.36 -5.49 4.65
N THR A 49 13.06 -5.29 4.84
CA THR A 49 12.53 -4.41 5.89
C THR A 49 11.34 -5.04 6.61
N HIS A 50 11.15 -4.67 7.88
CA HIS A 50 9.93 -4.94 8.64
C HIS A 50 9.08 -3.67 8.84
N ASP A 51 9.45 -2.56 8.20
CA ASP A 51 8.75 -1.28 8.37
C ASP A 51 7.61 -1.15 7.35
N GLY A 52 6.37 -1.20 7.84
CA GLY A 52 5.16 -1.06 7.03
C GLY A 52 5.06 0.27 6.29
N VAL A 53 5.63 1.36 6.84
CA VAL A 53 5.64 2.67 6.17
C VAL A 53 6.51 2.62 4.91
N THR A 54 7.70 2.03 5.03
CA THR A 54 8.61 1.83 3.91
C THR A 54 8.00 0.91 2.86
N VAL A 55 7.34 -0.18 3.28
CA VAL A 55 6.65 -1.10 2.35
C VAL A 55 5.53 -0.38 1.59
N ALA A 56 4.69 0.40 2.28
CA ALA A 56 3.58 1.11 1.64
C ALA A 56 4.05 2.15 0.60
N LYS A 57 5.22 2.75 0.79
CA LYS A 57 5.79 3.74 -0.15
C LYS A 57 6.22 3.15 -1.48
N GLU A 58 6.69 1.90 -1.49
CA GLU A 58 7.14 1.22 -2.71
C GLU A 58 5.99 0.63 -3.55
N ILE A 59 4.77 0.61 -3.02
CA ILE A 59 3.63 0.02 -3.73
C ILE A 59 3.05 1.03 -4.74
N GLN A 60 3.22 0.67 -6.01
CA GLN A 60 2.63 1.34 -7.16
C GLN A 60 2.14 0.29 -8.14
N LEU A 61 0.84 0.31 -8.45
CA LEU A 61 0.21 -0.69 -9.31
C LEU A 61 0.10 -0.17 -10.75
N GLU A 62 0.24 -1.06 -11.72
CA GLU A 62 0.15 -0.71 -13.14
C GLU A 62 -1.27 -0.28 -13.54
N ASN A 63 -2.29 -0.98 -13.01
CA ASN A 63 -3.68 -0.62 -13.26
C ASN A 63 -4.02 0.69 -12.53
N PRO A 64 -4.44 1.76 -13.23
CA PRO A 64 -4.67 3.07 -12.61
C PRO A 64 -5.78 3.06 -11.54
N PHE A 65 -6.83 2.25 -11.72
CA PHE A 65 -7.95 2.18 -10.79
C PHE A 65 -7.60 1.38 -9.54
N GLU A 66 -6.86 0.28 -9.69
CA GLU A 66 -6.31 -0.45 -8.54
C GLU A 66 -5.29 0.43 -7.80
N ASN A 67 -4.38 1.09 -8.52
CA ASN A 67 -3.41 2.00 -7.92
C ASN A 67 -4.10 3.12 -7.14
N MET A 68 -5.20 3.67 -7.64
CA MET A 68 -5.99 4.67 -6.92
C MET A 68 -6.48 4.16 -5.56
N GLY A 69 -6.96 2.91 -5.49
CA GLY A 69 -7.33 2.27 -4.23
C GLY A 69 -6.15 2.13 -3.26
N ALA A 70 -5.00 1.69 -3.76
CA ALA A 70 -3.78 1.60 -2.95
C ALA A 70 -3.32 2.97 -2.44
N GLN A 71 -3.37 4.01 -3.27
CA GLN A 71 -2.99 5.37 -2.87
C GLN A 71 -3.94 5.94 -1.80
N LEU A 72 -5.26 5.67 -1.90
CA LEU A 72 -6.24 6.10 -0.90
C LEU A 72 -5.94 5.53 0.49
N LEU A 73 -5.68 4.22 0.57
CA LEU A 73 -5.33 3.59 1.84
C LEU A 73 -3.99 4.10 2.39
N LYS A 74 -3.00 4.30 1.51
CA LYS A 74 -1.71 4.89 1.89
C LYS A 74 -1.87 6.28 2.49
N GLU A 75 -2.72 7.13 1.92
CA GLU A 75 -2.96 8.47 2.44
C GLU A 75 -3.63 8.44 3.83
N ALA A 76 -4.62 7.57 4.03
CA ALA A 76 -5.25 7.38 5.34
C ALA A 76 -4.24 6.92 6.41
N ALA A 77 -3.38 5.97 6.05
CA ALA A 77 -2.34 5.47 6.95
C ALA A 77 -1.26 6.54 7.25
N THR A 78 -0.87 7.34 6.25
CA THR A 78 0.10 8.43 6.41
C THR A 78 -0.43 9.49 7.37
N ARG A 79 -1.71 9.88 7.27
CA ARG A 79 -2.32 10.81 8.23
C ARG A 79 -2.31 10.30 9.66
N THR A 80 -2.48 8.98 9.85
CA THR A 80 -2.39 8.36 11.18
C THR A 80 -1.00 8.56 11.76
N ASN A 81 0.04 8.31 10.95
CA ASN A 81 1.42 8.56 11.34
C ASN A 81 1.71 10.03 11.63
N ASP A 82 1.16 10.96 10.85
CA ASP A 82 1.38 12.40 11.05
C ASP A 82 0.78 12.90 12.38
N VAL A 83 -0.34 12.32 12.81
CA VAL A 83 -1.03 12.69 14.06
C VAL A 83 -0.44 11.97 15.28
N ALA A 84 -0.15 10.67 15.15
CA ALA A 84 0.20 9.81 16.29
C ALA A 84 1.69 9.44 16.35
N GLY A 85 2.44 9.58 15.26
CA GLY A 85 3.84 9.15 15.15
C GLY A 85 4.05 7.64 15.03
N ASP A 86 2.97 6.85 15.04
CA ASP A 86 2.95 5.38 14.93
C ASP A 86 1.55 4.92 14.43
N GLY A 87 1.36 3.63 14.19
CA GLY A 87 0.05 3.03 13.92
C GLY A 87 -0.28 2.82 12.44
N THR A 88 0.63 3.17 11.52
CA THR A 88 0.45 3.03 10.07
C THR A 88 -0.01 1.62 9.67
N THR A 89 0.65 0.58 10.18
CA THR A 89 0.32 -0.82 9.87
C THR A 89 -1.02 -1.27 10.46
N THR A 90 -1.52 -0.58 11.49
CA THR A 90 -2.85 -0.86 12.08
C THR A 90 -3.96 -0.14 11.29
N ALA A 91 -3.64 1.00 10.68
CA ALA A 91 -4.58 1.79 9.88
C ALA A 91 -4.77 1.25 8.45
N THR A 92 -3.89 0.34 7.99
CA THR A 92 -3.95 -0.36 6.69
C THR A 92 -4.64 -1.70 6.79
#